data_AF-A0A1L5YD59-F1
#
_entry.id   AF-A0A1L5YD59-F1
#
_cell.length_a   1.000
_cell.length_b   1.000
_cell.length_c   1.000
_cell.angle_alpha   90.00
_cell.angle_beta   90.00
_cell.angle_gamma   90.00
#
_symmetry.space_group_name_H-M   'P 1'
#
loop_
_entity.id
_entity.type
_entity.pdbx_description
1 polymer ?
#
loop_
_entity_poly.entity_id
_entity_poly.type
_entity_poly.pdbx_seq_one_letter_code
_entity_poly.pdbx_strand_id
1 'polypeptide(L)'
;MVSFFQFFVRGSIALCLSLCLLVTSCGNSLDGKRLTGIYIDDTVTVAQNLLNTINLAQDDASRPEAEIESRALISEYTSRYRPQGQVNGLSSFTTMQTALNSLAGHYASYANRPLPDDLKERLNKELKKAAASVVRGA
;
A
#
# COMPACT_ATOMS: atom_id res chain seq x y z
N MET A 1 16.43 8.53 -50.01
CA MET A 1 16.85 9.35 -48.84
C MET A 1 15.83 9.36 -47.68
N VAL A 2 14.57 8.96 -47.88
CA VAL A 2 13.51 8.97 -46.83
C VAL A 2 13.56 7.76 -45.88
N SER A 3 13.96 6.57 -46.36
CA SER A 3 13.98 5.34 -45.54
C SER A 3 15.04 5.35 -44.42
N PHE A 4 16.15 6.06 -44.62
CA PHE A 4 17.22 6.16 -43.61
C PHE A 4 16.79 7.02 -42.41
N PHE A 5 15.98 8.06 -42.66
CA PHE A 5 15.44 8.93 -41.62
C PHE A 5 14.39 8.21 -40.75
N GLN A 6 13.55 7.37 -41.35
CA GLN A 6 12.56 6.58 -40.60
C GLN A 6 13.21 5.51 -39.70
N PHE A 7 14.34 4.94 -40.11
CA PHE A 7 15.06 3.97 -39.29
C PHE A 7 15.64 4.64 -38.03
N PHE A 8 16.21 5.84 -38.20
CA PHE A 8 16.72 6.65 -37.10
C PHE A 8 15.62 7.09 -36.13
N VAL A 9 14.46 7.52 -36.64
CA VAL A 9 13.32 7.94 -35.81
C VAL A 9 12.76 6.77 -34.99
N ARG A 10 12.63 5.56 -35.58
CA ARG A 10 12.14 4.38 -34.86
C ARG A 10 13.10 3.90 -33.78
N GLY A 11 14.42 3.95 -34.06
CA GLY A 11 15.45 3.65 -33.07
C GLY A 11 15.46 4.62 -31.90
N SER A 12 15.35 5.93 -32.17
CA SER A 12 15.32 6.95 -31.13
C SER A 12 14.05 6.90 -30.28
N ILE A 13 12.89 6.60 -30.85
CA ILE A 13 11.65 6.42 -30.09
C ILE A 13 11.74 5.19 -29.19
N ALA A 14 12.27 4.06 -29.69
CA ALA A 14 12.46 2.84 -28.90
C ALA A 14 13.46 3.06 -27.75
N LEU A 15 14.54 3.81 -27.99
CA LEU A 15 15.53 4.17 -26.98
C LEU A 15 14.94 5.12 -25.92
N CYS A 16 14.18 6.14 -26.32
CA CYS A 16 13.47 7.01 -25.37
C CYS A 16 12.42 6.25 -24.56
N LEU A 17 11.64 5.34 -25.17
CA LEU A 17 10.64 4.56 -24.44
C LEU A 17 11.29 3.62 -23.41
N SER A 18 12.38 2.96 -23.78
CA SER A 18 13.13 2.09 -22.86
C SER A 18 13.81 2.90 -21.75
N LEU A 19 14.28 4.12 -22.03
CA LEU A 19 14.79 5.02 -21.01
C LEU A 19 13.68 5.52 -20.05
N CYS A 20 12.49 5.83 -20.56
CA CYS A 20 11.33 6.19 -19.72
C CYS A 20 10.86 5.03 -18.83
N LEU A 21 10.94 3.78 -19.32
CA LEU A 21 10.65 2.57 -18.54
C LEU A 21 11.71 2.30 -17.47
N LEU A 22 12.98 2.63 -17.73
CA LEU A 22 14.08 2.50 -16.76
C LEU A 22 14.06 3.61 -15.69
N VAL A 23 13.59 4.82 -16.02
CA VAL A 23 13.48 5.94 -15.07
C VAL A 23 12.27 5.79 -14.14
N THR A 24 11.31 4.93 -14.46
CA THR A 24 10.21 4.55 -13.55
C THR A 24 10.61 3.39 -12.63
N SER A 25 11.84 3.44 -12.11
CA SER A 25 12.29 2.63 -10.97
C SER A 25 12.80 3.52 -9.83
N CYS A 26 12.18 4.68 -9.61
CA CYS A 26 12.14 5.29 -8.28
C CYS A 26 11.15 4.51 -7.40
N GLY A 27 11.34 3.20 -7.30
CA GLY A 27 10.62 2.30 -6.43
C GLY A 27 11.35 2.20 -5.11
N ASN A 28 10.98 3.11 -4.21
CA ASN A 28 10.95 2.94 -2.76
C ASN A 28 12.15 2.26 -2.09
N SER A 29 12.87 3.03 -1.27
CA SER A 29 13.64 2.55 -0.14
C SER A 29 12.72 1.84 0.88
N LEU A 30 12.24 0.63 0.57
CA LEU A 30 11.50 -0.27 1.45
C LEU A 30 12.43 -1.35 2.02
N ASP A 31 13.69 -1.02 2.26
CA ASP A 31 14.76 -1.98 2.59
C ASP A 31 14.54 -2.70 3.94
N GLY A 32 13.46 -2.37 4.68
CA GLY A 32 13.03 -3.06 5.91
C GLY A 32 11.53 -3.37 6.05
N LYS A 33 10.69 -3.14 5.03
CA LYS A 33 9.21 -3.27 5.14
C LYS A 33 8.55 -4.14 4.07
N ARG A 34 9.35 -4.93 3.34
CA ARG A 34 8.81 -5.88 2.35
C ARG A 34 8.03 -6.97 3.05
N LEU A 35 6.86 -7.30 2.50
CA LEU A 35 6.05 -8.40 2.99
C LEU A 35 6.81 -9.73 2.88
N THR A 36 6.82 -10.49 3.98
CA THR A 36 7.50 -11.79 4.10
C THR A 36 6.87 -12.86 3.20
N GLY A 37 5.57 -12.69 2.88
CA GLY A 37 4.76 -13.68 2.20
C GLY A 37 4.06 -14.65 3.15
N ILE A 38 4.32 -14.56 4.45
CA ILE A 38 3.61 -15.32 5.48
C ILE A 38 2.38 -14.50 5.88
N TYR A 39 1.20 -14.96 5.49
CA TYR A 39 -0.06 -14.22 5.67
C TYR A 39 -0.30 -13.77 7.11
N ILE A 40 -0.02 -14.63 8.10
CA ILE A 40 -0.23 -14.31 9.51
C ILE A 40 0.70 -13.16 9.93
N ASP A 41 2.00 -13.31 9.71
CA ASP A 41 3.01 -12.33 10.11
C ASP A 41 2.82 -11.00 9.41
N ASP A 42 2.55 -11.04 8.10
CA ASP A 42 2.33 -9.85 7.30
C ASP A 42 1.06 -9.11 7.72
N THR A 43 -0.03 -9.82 8.03
CA THR A 43 -1.28 -9.19 8.48
C THR A 43 -1.10 -8.50 9.82
N VAL A 44 -0.42 -9.14 10.78
CA VAL A 44 -0.12 -8.53 12.09
C VAL A 44 0.78 -7.31 11.92
N THR A 45 1.84 -7.45 11.12
CA THR A 45 2.82 -6.38 10.88
C THR A 45 2.19 -5.17 10.20
N VAL A 46 1.41 -5.38 9.13
CA VAL A 46 0.72 -4.30 8.42
C VAL A 46 -0.30 -3.63 9.33
N ALA A 47 -1.09 -4.40 10.07
CA ALA A 47 -2.06 -3.83 11.01
C ALA A 47 -1.38 -2.94 12.07
N GLN A 48 -0.26 -3.41 12.64
CA GLN A 48 0.49 -2.63 13.63
C GLN A 48 1.10 -1.35 13.04
N ASN A 49 1.67 -1.43 11.83
CA ASN A 49 2.23 -0.27 11.15
C ASN A 49 1.16 0.79 10.88
N LEU A 50 -0.01 0.39 10.39
CA LEU A 50 -1.11 1.31 10.14
C LEU A 50 -1.68 1.89 11.44
N LEU A 51 -1.80 1.09 12.50
CA LEU A 51 -2.18 1.57 13.83
C LEU A 51 -1.21 2.63 14.35
N ASN A 52 0.09 2.45 14.16
CA ASN A 52 1.09 3.44 14.56
C ASN A 52 0.88 4.75 13.77
N THR A 53 0.73 4.67 12.44
CA THR A 53 0.53 5.86 11.59
C THR A 53 -0.73 6.63 11.95
N ILE A 54 -1.89 5.97 12.07
CA ILE A 54 -3.16 6.68 12.34
C ILE A 54 -3.20 7.30 13.75
N ASN A 55 -2.33 6.84 14.65
CA ASN A 55 -2.24 7.33 16.03
C ASN A 55 -1.15 8.39 16.22
N LEU A 56 -0.39 8.75 15.18
CA LEU A 56 0.51 9.91 15.22
C LEU A 56 -0.27 11.20 15.54
N ALA A 57 0.42 12.14 16.19
CA ALA A 57 -0.11 13.47 16.43
C ALA A 57 -0.38 14.21 15.10
N GLN A 58 -1.26 15.20 15.12
CA GLN A 58 -1.61 15.94 13.90
C GLN A 58 -0.46 16.82 13.39
N ASP A 59 0.36 17.31 14.31
CA ASP A 59 1.53 18.16 14.10
C ASP A 59 2.86 17.38 14.05
N ASP A 60 2.79 16.04 14.03
CA ASP A 60 3.99 15.19 13.95
C ASP A 60 4.69 15.38 12.59
N ALA A 61 5.97 15.75 12.63
CA ALA A 61 6.77 16.01 11.43
C ALA A 61 6.96 14.77 10.55
N SER A 62 6.87 13.56 11.11
CA SER A 62 7.01 12.29 10.38
C SER A 62 5.72 11.85 9.69
N ARG A 63 4.58 12.47 10.02
CA ARG A 63 3.26 12.04 9.55
C ARG A 63 3.13 12.00 8.02
N PRO A 64 3.55 13.01 7.24
CA PRO A 64 3.39 12.98 5.79
C PRO A 64 4.09 11.77 5.15
N GLU A 65 5.29 11.46 5.63
CA GLU A 65 6.07 10.30 5.18
C GLU A 65 5.39 8.99 5.60
N ALA A 66 4.95 8.87 6.86
CA ALA A 66 4.23 7.71 7.36
C ALA A 66 2.91 7.44 6.58
N GLU A 67 2.20 8.48 6.14
CA GLU A 67 1.01 8.34 5.30
C GLU A 67 1.35 7.82 3.88
N ILE A 68 2.47 8.28 3.30
CA ILE A 68 2.98 7.78 2.01
C ILE A 68 3.32 6.30 2.13
N GLU A 69 4.09 5.93 3.16
CA GLU A 69 4.43 4.53 3.42
C GLU A 69 3.19 3.67 3.65
N SER A 70 2.18 4.19 4.36
CA SER A 70 0.93 3.48 4.59
C SER A 70 0.18 3.17 3.29
N ARG A 71 0.17 4.11 2.33
CA ARG A 71 -0.42 3.87 1.00
C ARG A 71 0.32 2.77 0.25
N ALA A 72 1.65 2.77 0.30
CA ALA A 72 2.47 1.74 -0.32
C ALA A 72 2.19 0.36 0.30
N LEU A 73 2.20 0.27 1.64
CA LEU A 73 1.89 -0.95 2.39
C LEU A 73 0.48 -1.49 2.09
N ILE A 74 -0.53 -0.62 2.02
CA ILE A 74 -1.90 -1.00 1.65
C ILE A 74 -1.92 -1.66 0.26
N SER A 75 -1.25 -1.06 -0.71
CA SER A 75 -1.17 -1.57 -2.08
C SER A 75 -0.43 -2.90 -2.16
N GLU A 76 0.71 -3.02 -1.48
CA GLU A 76 1.53 -4.24 -1.43
C GLU A 76 0.76 -5.41 -0.79
N TYR A 77 0.15 -5.18 0.37
CA TYR A 77 -0.64 -6.21 1.08
C TYR A 77 -1.82 -6.67 0.24
N THR A 78 -2.55 -5.70 -0.32
CA THR A 78 -3.75 -5.97 -1.10
C THR A 78 -3.42 -6.76 -2.37
N SER A 79 -2.40 -6.33 -3.13
CA SER A 79 -2.00 -6.99 -4.37
C SER A 79 -1.47 -8.41 -4.14
N ARG A 80 -0.78 -8.65 -3.01
CA ARG A 80 -0.29 -9.98 -2.64
C ARG A 80 -1.40 -10.94 -2.26
N TYR A 81 -2.31 -10.55 -1.36
CA TYR A 81 -3.21 -11.48 -0.69
C TYR A 81 -4.61 -11.57 -1.31
N ARG A 82 -5.10 -10.52 -1.98
CA ARG A 82 -6.41 -10.55 -2.66
C ARG A 82 -6.57 -11.66 -3.71
N PRO A 83 -5.58 -11.98 -4.58
CA PRO A 83 -5.76 -13.03 -5.58
C PRO A 83 -5.67 -14.46 -5.00
N GLN A 84 -5.24 -14.61 -3.75
CA GLN A 84 -5.04 -15.94 -3.14
C GLN A 84 -6.36 -16.50 -2.62
N GLY A 85 -6.90 -17.53 -3.29
CA GLY A 85 -8.18 -18.15 -2.91
C GLY A 85 -8.20 -18.73 -1.50
N GLN A 86 -7.05 -19.16 -0.98
CA GLN A 86 -6.92 -19.65 0.40
C GLN A 86 -6.96 -18.54 1.47
N VAL A 87 -6.83 -17.26 1.08
CA VAL A 87 -6.79 -16.10 1.99
C VAL A 87 -8.00 -15.19 1.82
N ASN A 88 -8.42 -14.94 0.58
CA ASN A 88 -9.35 -13.84 0.29
C ASN A 88 -10.78 -14.02 0.83
N GLY A 89 -11.13 -15.24 1.26
CA GLY A 89 -12.39 -15.54 1.94
C GLY A 89 -12.31 -15.52 3.47
N LEU A 90 -11.12 -15.38 4.07
CA LEU A 90 -10.95 -15.42 5.52
C LEU A 90 -11.56 -14.18 6.18
N SER A 91 -12.10 -14.34 7.40
CA SER A 91 -12.72 -13.22 8.11
C SER A 91 -11.67 -12.17 8.51
N SER A 92 -10.45 -12.62 8.84
CA SER A 92 -9.28 -11.76 9.02
C SER A 92 -8.99 -10.91 7.78
N PHE A 93 -8.97 -11.51 6.58
CA PHE A 93 -8.66 -10.79 5.35
C PHE A 93 -9.75 -9.78 5.00
N THR A 94 -11.01 -10.18 5.05
CA THR A 94 -12.15 -9.29 4.72
C THR A 94 -12.28 -8.14 5.71
N THR A 95 -12.03 -8.37 7.01
CA THR A 95 -11.96 -7.30 8.02
C THR A 95 -10.82 -6.33 7.72
N MET A 96 -9.62 -6.85 7.41
CA MET A 96 -8.48 -6.04 7.01
C MET A 96 -8.82 -5.20 5.76
N GLN A 97 -9.38 -5.81 4.73
CA GLN A 97 -9.72 -5.16 3.46
C GLN A 97 -10.69 -3.99 3.65
N THR A 98 -11.67 -4.09 4.55
CA THR A 98 -12.58 -2.99 4.90
C THR A 98 -11.84 -1.79 5.50
N ALA A 99 -10.91 -2.05 6.42
CA ALA A 99 -10.08 -1.01 7.02
C ALA A 99 -9.17 -0.36 5.97
N LEU A 100 -8.49 -1.17 5.15
CA LEU A 100 -7.58 -0.68 4.11
C LEU A 100 -8.30 0.15 3.06
N ASN A 101 -9.50 -0.27 2.62
CA ASN A 101 -10.30 0.49 1.66
C ASN A 101 -10.76 1.83 2.24
N SER A 102 -11.19 1.85 3.51
CA SER A 102 -11.58 3.08 4.20
C SER A 102 -10.40 4.06 4.31
N LEU A 103 -9.23 3.56 4.72
CA LEU A 103 -8.04 4.38 4.90
C LEU A 103 -7.49 4.90 3.56
N ALA A 104 -7.41 4.03 2.54
CA ALA A 104 -6.99 4.43 1.20
C ALA A 104 -7.94 5.46 0.59
N GLY A 105 -9.25 5.29 0.78
CA GLY A 105 -10.27 6.24 0.33
C GLY A 105 -10.10 7.62 0.98
N HIS A 106 -9.83 7.67 2.29
CA HIS A 106 -9.54 8.94 2.98
C HIS A 106 -8.29 9.62 2.41
N TYR A 107 -7.18 8.90 2.30
CA TYR A 107 -5.94 9.46 1.75
C TYR A 107 -6.05 9.93 0.30
N ALA A 108 -6.87 9.26 -0.52
CA ALA A 108 -7.11 9.68 -1.90
C ALA A 108 -8.00 10.94 -1.99
N SER A 109 -8.99 11.06 -1.10
CA SER A 109 -10.02 12.10 -1.18
C SER A 109 -9.63 13.38 -0.42
N TYR A 110 -8.82 13.25 0.64
CA TYR A 110 -8.53 14.33 1.58
C TYR A 110 -7.04 14.37 1.91
N ALA A 111 -6.21 14.59 0.89
CA ALA A 111 -4.77 14.78 1.06
C ALA A 111 -4.50 15.88 2.10
N ASN A 112 -3.61 15.60 3.06
CA ASN A 112 -3.20 16.50 4.15
C ASN A 112 -4.31 16.88 5.14
N ARG A 113 -5.43 16.15 5.20
CA ARG A 113 -6.43 16.32 6.26
C ARG A 113 -6.33 15.24 7.34
N PRO A 114 -6.59 15.60 8.61
CA PRO A 114 -6.76 14.62 9.67
C PRO A 114 -7.79 13.57 9.31
N LEU A 115 -7.57 12.33 9.76
CA LEU A 115 -8.63 11.33 9.84
C LEU A 115 -9.73 11.83 10.78
N PRO A 116 -11.01 11.80 10.36
CA PRO A 116 -12.12 12.03 11.28
C PRO A 116 -12.08 11.06 12.46
N ASP A 117 -12.47 11.51 13.65
CA ASP A 117 -12.35 10.71 14.87
C ASP A 117 -13.13 9.39 14.79
N ASP A 118 -14.36 9.42 14.30
CA ASP A 118 -15.19 8.22 14.10
C ASP A 118 -14.52 7.21 13.14
N LEU A 119 -13.87 7.70 12.09
CA LEU A 119 -13.15 6.85 11.15
C LEU A 119 -11.91 6.26 11.81
N LYS A 120 -11.14 7.08 12.55
CA LYS A 120 -9.96 6.63 13.28
C LYS A 120 -10.31 5.57 14.34
N GLU A 121 -11.40 5.73 15.06
CA GLU A 121 -11.88 4.74 16.03
C GLU A 121 -12.26 3.41 15.34
N ARG A 122 -13.03 3.49 14.26
CA ARG A 122 -13.41 2.30 13.47
C ARG A 122 -12.18 1.57 12.94
N LEU A 123 -11.23 2.29 12.34
CA LEU A 123 -9.98 1.72 11.84
C LEU A 123 -9.18 1.04 12.95
N ASN A 124 -9.07 1.68 14.13
CA ASN A 124 -8.41 1.07 15.28
C ASN A 124 -9.05 -0.29 15.66
N LYS A 125 -10.38 -0.36 15.66
CA LYS A 125 -11.11 -1.59 15.97
C LYS A 125 -10.92 -2.67 14.91
N GLU A 126 -11.05 -2.32 13.64
CA GLU A 126 -10.96 -3.26 12.52
C GLU A 126 -9.54 -3.83 12.36
N LEU A 127 -8.51 -2.99 12.44
CA LEU A 127 -7.11 -3.43 12.34
C LEU A 127 -6.73 -4.37 13.49
N LYS A 128 -7.11 -4.04 14.73
CA LYS A 128 -6.91 -4.92 15.89
C LYS A 128 -7.68 -6.24 15.75
N LYS A 129 -8.91 -6.18 15.27
CA LYS A 129 -9.74 -7.37 15.04
C LYS A 129 -9.12 -8.27 13.97
N ALA A 130 -8.64 -7.72 12.86
CA ALA A 130 -7.98 -8.48 11.80
C ALA A 130 -6.71 -9.18 12.32
N ALA A 131 -5.85 -8.46 13.04
CA ALA A 131 -4.65 -9.02 13.66
C ALA A 131 -4.96 -10.12 14.68
N ALA A 132 -6.01 -9.97 15.49
CA ALA A 132 -6.41 -11.01 16.43
C ALA A 132 -7.04 -12.22 15.73
N SER A 133 -7.86 -12.01 14.69
CA SER A 133 -8.49 -13.10 13.94
C SER A 133 -7.48 -13.93 13.16
N VAL A 134 -6.49 -13.29 12.53
CA VAL A 134 -5.49 -14.02 11.73
C VAL A 134 -4.64 -14.96 12.59
N VAL A 135 -4.24 -14.53 13.79
CA VAL A 135 -3.48 -15.35 14.75
C VAL A 135 -4.29 -16.54 15.25
N ARG A 136 -5.62 -16.38 15.38
CA ARG A 136 -6.54 -17.46 15.78
C ARG A 136 -6.90 -18.40 14.63
N GLY A 137 -6.48 -18.12 13.39
CA GLY A 137 -6.86 -18.89 12.20
C GLY A 137 -8.32 -18.67 11.77
N ALA A 138 -8.89 -17.49 12.04
CA ALA A 138 -10.28 -17.13 11.71
C ALA A 138 -10.40 -16.11 10.56
#